data_AF-A0AAQ4FIQ5-F1
#
_entry.id   AF-A0AAQ4FIQ5-F1
#
_cell.length_a   1.000
_cell.length_b   1.000
_cell.length_c   1.000
_cell.angle_alpha   90.00
_cell.angle_beta   90.00
_cell.angle_gamma   90.00
#
_symmetry.space_group_name_H-M   'P 1'
#
loop_
_entity.id
_entity.type
_entity.pdbx_description
1 polymer ?
#
loop_
_entity_poly.entity_id
_entity_poly.type
_entity_poly.pdbx_seq_one_letter_code
_entity_poly.pdbx_strand_id
1 'polypeptide(L)'
;TIRRRLLEAGLQSCVAAQKPHLTEKQRKERLAFAQAVEQWSVEDWGEVVFSDESTCSTRWDLQRRVWRPLDCRRPDCSTPELVPRKAAPLPRPWL
;
A
#
# COMPACT_ATOMS: atom_id res chain seq x y z
N THR A 1 -2.70 -8.41 30.79
CA THR A 1 -2.48 -7.28 29.84
C THR A 1 -3.30 -7.51 28.58
N ILE A 2 -3.62 -6.45 27.84
CA ILE A 2 -4.41 -6.54 26.58
C ILE A 2 -3.74 -7.48 25.57
N ARG A 3 -2.42 -7.39 25.42
CA ARG A 3 -1.62 -8.26 24.55
C ARG A 3 -1.85 -9.75 24.79
N ARG A 4 -1.88 -10.18 26.06
CA ARG A 4 -2.09 -11.59 26.41
C ARG A 4 -3.47 -12.08 25.99
N ARG A 5 -4.52 -11.28 26.24
CA ARG A 5 -5.89 -11.59 25.81
C ARG A 5 -6.03 -11.67 24.29
N LEU A 6 -5.33 -10.81 23.55
CA LEU A 6 -5.32 -10.85 22.08
C LEU A 6 -4.63 -12.11 21.54
N LEU A 7 -3.52 -12.53 22.15
CA LEU A 7 -2.84 -13.78 21.80
C LEU A 7 -3.69 -15.02 22.16
N GLU A 8 -4.33 -15.02 23.33
CA GLU A 8 -5.28 -16.07 23.73
C GLU A 8 -6.47 -16.17 22.77
N ALA A 9 -6.88 -15.05 22.17
CA ALA A 9 -7.88 -14.99 21.10
C ALA A 9 -7.34 -15.33 19.70
N GLY A 10 -6.09 -15.78 19.57
CA GLY A 10 -5.49 -16.18 18.30
C GLY A 10 -5.03 -15.02 17.40
N LEU A 11 -4.96 -13.79 17.92
CA LEU A 11 -4.56 -12.60 17.18
C LEU A 11 -3.07 -12.29 17.38
N GLN A 12 -2.40 -11.92 16.29
CA GLN A 12 -0.99 -11.53 16.28
C GLN A 12 -0.81 -10.10 15.79
N SER A 13 0.22 -9.43 16.29
CA SER A 13 0.59 -8.09 15.84
C SER A 13 1.33 -8.16 14.50
N CYS A 14 0.76 -7.53 13.48
CA CYS A 14 1.32 -7.50 12.12
C CYS A 14 1.33 -6.07 11.57
N VAL A 15 2.16 -5.82 10.54
CA VAL A 15 2.13 -4.56 9.78
C VAL A 15 0.84 -4.46 8.96
N ALA A 16 0.13 -3.34 9.04
CA ALA A 16 -1.04 -3.06 8.23
C ALA A 16 -0.67 -3.03 6.74
N ALA A 17 -1.44 -3.75 5.91
CA ALA A 17 -1.27 -3.67 4.47
C ALA A 17 -1.79 -2.30 4.00
N GLN A 18 -0.93 -1.55 3.32
CA GLN A 18 -1.32 -0.33 2.63
C GLN A 18 -1.76 -0.71 1.22
N LYS A 19 -3.02 -0.45 0.89
CA LYS A 19 -3.53 -0.67 -0.46
C LYS A 19 -4.29 0.57 -0.90
N PRO A 20 -4.09 1.04 -2.15
CA PRO A 20 -4.91 2.10 -2.70
C PRO A 20 -6.35 1.60 -2.79
N HIS A 21 -7.30 2.47 -2.45
CA HIS A 21 -8.71 2.14 -2.56
C HIS A 21 -9.13 2.20 -4.03
N LEU A 22 -9.19 1.03 -4.68
CA LEU A 22 -9.56 0.95 -6.09
C LEU A 22 -11.07 1.10 -6.29
N THR A 23 -11.45 2.10 -7.08
CA THR A 23 -12.79 2.25 -7.65
C THR A 23 -13.12 1.09 -8.59
N GLU A 24 -14.41 0.84 -8.84
CA GLU A 24 -14.82 -0.25 -9.73
C GLU A 24 -14.27 -0.08 -11.16
N LYS A 25 -14.24 1.17 -11.65
CA LYS A 25 -13.66 1.52 -12.95
C LYS A 25 -12.17 1.13 -13.02
N GLN A 26 -11.37 1.53 -12.04
CA GLN A 26 -9.95 1.18 -11.98
C GLN A 26 -9.72 -0.34 -11.90
N ARG A 27 -10.60 -1.09 -11.23
CA ARG A 27 -10.49 -2.55 -11.20
C ARG A 27 -10.68 -3.17 -12.58
N LYS A 28 -11.68 -2.69 -13.34
CA LYS A 28 -11.95 -3.15 -14.71
C LYS A 28 -10.79 -2.82 -15.65
N GLU A 29 -10.29 -1.59 -15.60
CA GLU A 29 -9.16 -1.16 -16.44
C GLU A 29 -7.89 -1.96 -16.14
N ARG A 30 -7.57 -2.18 -14.86
CA ARG A 30 -6.42 -3.01 -14.46
C ARG A 30 -6.57 -4.47 -14.90
N LEU A 31 -7.78 -5.02 -14.83
CA LEU A 31 -8.04 -6.38 -15.28
C LEU A 31 -7.88 -6.50 -16.80
N ALA A 32 -8.44 -5.56 -17.56
CA ALA A 32 -8.32 -5.54 -19.02
C ALA A 32 -6.86 -5.40 -19.46
N PHE A 33 -6.08 -4.53 -18.79
CA PHE A 33 -4.65 -4.41 -19.03
C PHE A 33 -3.93 -5.74 -18.76
N ALA A 34 -4.18 -6.36 -17.60
CA ALA A 34 -3.54 -7.62 -17.23
C ALA A 34 -3.84 -8.75 -18.23
N GLN A 35 -5.07 -8.82 -18.74
CA GLN A 35 -5.45 -9.78 -19.79
C GLN A 35 -4.76 -9.49 -21.12
N ALA A 36 -4.63 -8.21 -21.49
CA ALA A 36 -3.97 -7.82 -22.74
C ALA A 36 -2.47 -8.14 -22.75
N VAL A 37 -1.82 -8.08 -21.58
CA VAL A 37 -0.38 -8.37 -21.42
C VAL A 37 -0.10 -9.78 -20.89
N GLU A 38 -1.11 -10.63 -20.74
CA GLU A 38 -0.98 -11.98 -20.16
C GLU A 38 -0.05 -12.88 -21.00
N GLN A 39 -0.06 -12.69 -22.32
CA GLN A 39 0.71 -13.50 -23.27
C GLN A 39 2.03 -12.85 -23.70
N TRP A 40 2.40 -11.72 -23.11
CA TRP A 40 3.63 -11.01 -23.48
C TRP A 40 4.88 -11.82 -23.15
N SER A 41 5.81 -11.88 -24.10
CA SER A 41 7.09 -12.55 -23.91
C SER A 41 8.10 -11.63 -23.19
N VAL A 42 9.25 -12.19 -22.83
CA VAL A 42 10.33 -11.41 -22.17
C VAL A 42 10.85 -10.31 -23.10
N GLU A 43 10.88 -10.59 -24.40
CA GLU A 43 11.29 -9.65 -25.44
C GLU A 43 10.32 -8.47 -25.54
N ASP A 44 9.00 -8.73 -25.48
CA ASP A 44 7.98 -7.68 -25.49
C ASP A 44 8.13 -6.72 -24.30
N TRP A 45 8.46 -7.24 -23.11
CA TRP A 45 8.74 -6.41 -21.94
C TRP A 45 10.06 -5.63 -22.06
N GLY A 46 11.01 -6.14 -22.85
CA GLY A 46 12.32 -5.52 -23.07
C GLY A 46 12.25 -4.18 -23.81
N GLU A 47 11.21 -3.97 -24.62
CA GLU A 47 10.97 -2.72 -25.35
C GLU A 47 10.27 -1.64 -24.50
N VAL A 48 9.79 -2.00 -23.29
CA VAL A 48 9.04 -1.06 -22.44
C VAL A 48 9.98 -0.29 -21.52
N VAL A 49 9.96 1.05 -21.65
CA VAL A 49 10.62 1.95 -20.71
C VAL A 49 9.61 2.52 -19.73
N PHE A 50 9.70 2.12 -18.47
CA PHE A 50 8.88 2.67 -17.39
C PHE A 50 9.52 3.93 -16.79
N SER A 51 8.71 4.94 -16.48
CA SER A 51 9.10 6.10 -15.69
C SER A 51 8.11 6.34 -14.55
N ASP A 52 8.63 6.75 -13.40
CA ASP A 52 7.84 7.12 -12.22
C ASP A 52 8.62 8.13 -11.37
N GLU A 53 7.91 8.90 -10.55
CA GLU A 53 8.50 9.86 -9.62
C GLU A 53 8.41 9.35 -8.18
N SER A 54 9.56 9.23 -7.50
CA SER A 54 9.60 8.81 -6.09
C SER A 54 10.02 9.94 -5.15
N THR A 55 9.42 9.98 -3.95
CA THR A 55 9.83 10.91 -2.90
C THR A 55 10.98 10.33 -2.06
N CYS A 56 12.11 11.04 -1.98
CA CYS A 56 13.24 10.70 -1.10
C CYS A 56 13.28 11.63 0.13
N SER A 57 13.05 11.08 1.33
CA SER A 57 13.05 11.85 2.59
C SER A 57 13.78 11.13 3.73
N THR A 58 14.36 11.91 4.65
CA THR A 58 15.05 11.38 5.86
C THR A 58 14.06 10.86 6.92
N ARG A 59 12.77 11.18 6.78
CA ARG A 59 11.71 10.73 7.68
C ARG A 59 10.79 9.78 6.95
N TRP A 60 10.64 8.58 7.48
CA TRP A 60 9.70 7.56 7.01
C TRP A 60 8.42 7.57 7.84
N ASP A 61 7.31 7.29 7.18
CA ASP A 61 6.05 7.06 7.88
C ASP A 61 6.16 5.80 8.75
N LEU A 62 5.68 5.90 9.99
CA LEU A 62 5.63 4.72 10.86
C LEU A 62 4.64 3.70 10.30
N GLN A 63 5.11 2.48 10.09
CA GLN A 63 4.24 1.37 9.73
C GLN A 63 3.27 1.06 10.87
N ARG A 64 1.97 1.31 10.62
CA ARG A 64 0.91 1.02 11.59
C ARG A 64 0.83 -0.49 11.84
N ARG A 65 0.77 -0.89 13.11
CA ARG A 65 0.54 -2.28 13.50
C ARG A 65 -0.95 -2.51 13.78
N VAL A 66 -1.42 -3.68 13.37
CA VAL A 66 -2.78 -4.17 13.57
C VAL A 66 -2.72 -5.59 14.16
N TRP A 67 -3.77 -5.99 14.87
CA TRP A 67 -3.89 -7.36 15.42
C TRP A 67 -4.77 -8.20 14.48
N ARG A 68 -4.25 -9.33 13.98
CA ARG A 68 -4.92 -10.17 12.98
C ARG A 68 -4.75 -11.66 13.30
N PRO A 69 -5.71 -12.53 12.95
CA PRO A 69 -5.46 -13.97 12.92
C PRO A 69 -4.34 -14.31 11.93
N LEU A 70 -3.56 -15.36 12.20
CA LEU A 70 -2.39 -15.75 11.39
C LEU A 70 -2.77 -16.13 9.94
N ASP A 71 -3.95 -16.71 9.75
CA ASP A 71 -4.48 -17.20 8.47
C ASP A 71 -5.19 -16.13 7.63
N CYS A 72 -5.42 -14.94 8.20
CA CYS A 72 -6.20 -13.90 7.55
C CYS A 72 -5.37 -13.06 6.59
N ARG A 73 -5.16 -13.57 5.36
CA ARG A 73 -4.74 -12.80 4.18
C ARG A 73 -5.92 -12.01 3.54
N ARG A 74 -6.92 -11.60 4.33
CA ARG A 74 -8.12 -10.97 3.79
C ARG A 74 -7.82 -9.56 3.22
N PRO A 75 -8.33 -9.22 2.03
CA PRO A 75 -8.19 -7.88 1.45
C PRO A 75 -8.99 -6.79 2.19
N ASP A 76 -9.93 -7.18 3.04
CA ASP A 76 -10.77 -6.32 3.89
C ASP A 76 -9.94 -5.44 4.85
N CYS A 77 -8.88 -5.98 5.46
CA CYS A 77 -8.16 -5.28 6.53
C CYS A 77 -7.16 -4.22 6.02
N SER A 78 -7.38 -3.71 4.81
CA SER A 78 -6.60 -2.64 4.21
C SER A 78 -6.96 -1.34 4.93
N THR A 79 -5.97 -0.68 5.54
CA THR A 79 -6.20 0.73 5.88
C THR A 79 -6.25 1.50 4.57
N PRO A 80 -7.27 2.36 4.33
CA PRO A 80 -7.22 3.28 3.20
C PRO A 80 -5.90 4.04 3.29
N GLU A 81 -5.24 4.16 2.15
CA GLU A 81 -4.01 4.94 2.01
C GLU A 81 -4.21 6.27 2.73
N LEU A 82 -3.45 6.47 3.80
CA LEU A 82 -3.47 7.74 4.51
C LEU A 82 -2.90 8.73 3.53
N VAL A 83 -3.72 9.70 3.11
CA VAL A 83 -3.24 10.90 2.42
C VAL A 83 -2.02 11.36 3.21
N PRO A 84 -0.83 11.48 2.59
CA PRO A 84 0.35 11.95 3.31
C PRO A 84 -0.06 13.22 4.05
N ARG A 85 0.23 13.29 5.37
CA ARG A 85 0.02 14.54 6.12
C ARG A 85 0.75 15.58 5.30
N LYS A 86 0.00 16.49 4.65
CA LYS A 86 0.63 17.59 3.89
C LYS A 86 1.70 18.14 4.79
N ALA A 87 2.96 18.11 4.33
CA ALA A 87 4.01 18.80 5.05
C ALA A 87 3.47 20.21 5.30
N ALA A 88 3.40 20.60 6.58
CA ALA A 88 3.06 21.97 6.90
C ALA A 88 3.98 22.85 6.04
N PRO A 89 3.45 23.88 5.36
CA PRO A 89 4.29 24.73 4.54
C PRO A 89 5.45 25.19 5.41
N LEU A 90 6.67 24.85 5.00
CA LEU A 90 7.86 25.33 5.69
C LEU A 90 7.72 26.86 5.78
N PRO A 91 7.89 27.47 6.97
CA PRO A 91 7.83 28.92 7.06
C PRO A 91 8.85 29.47 6.08
N ARG A 92 8.38 30.23 5.10
CA ARG A 92 9.23 30.91 4.12
C ARG A 92 10.23 31.75 4.93
N PRO A 93 11.53 31.44 4.89
CA PRO A 93 12.47 32.29 5.57
C PRO A 93 12.69 33.50 4.64
N TRP A 94 12.53 34.70 5.21
CA TRP A 94 12.92 36.04 4.73
C TRP A 94 12.32 36.55 3.39
N LEU A 95 11.26 37.36 3.53
CA LEU A 95 11.31 38.76 3.06
C LEU A 95 11.58 39.64 4.28
#